data_AF-A0A2N9MW07-F1
#
_entry.id   AF-A0A2N9MW07-F1
#
_cell.length_a   1.000
_cell.length_b   1.000
_cell.length_c   1.000
_cell.angle_alpha   90.00
_cell.angle_beta   90.00
_cell.angle_gamma   90.00
#
_symmetry.space_group_name_H-M   'P 1'
#
loop_
_entity.id
_entity.type
_entity.pdbx_description
1 polymer ?
#
loop_
_entity_poly.entity_id
_entity_poly.type
_entity_poly.pdbx_seq_one_letter_code
_entity_poly.pdbx_strand_id
1 'polypeptide(L)'
;MALKTLSAALLMGLGVAAAQPLPVLRIEPVTGGSIFYVKNGASQPVTAFLIELVNYPGSYYALWQDEAAASLIAPGAEKRIPVTNMTVGAVPDYVKLQAALFADGSSAGTPEKVTQLVERRRTILGTTRELISRIEKAPAKAALTADLKQWADSLQPARRANPAAQATINQNAARSTINDAVTWLDSHRPEDTIAHLRAIERALAASKPAL
;
A
#
# COMPACT_ATOMS: atom_id res chain seq x y z
N MET A 1 8.48 -35.95 -55.27
CA MET A 1 7.74 -35.48 -54.09
C MET A 1 8.71 -34.76 -53.17
N ALA A 2 8.81 -33.44 -53.26
CA ALA A 2 9.71 -32.63 -52.44
C ALA A 2 8.89 -31.91 -51.37
N LEU A 3 9.21 -32.24 -50.11
CA LEU A 3 8.54 -31.81 -48.90
C LEU A 3 8.81 -30.31 -48.67
N LYS A 4 7.75 -29.49 -48.70
CA LYS A 4 7.83 -28.05 -48.39
C LYS A 4 7.96 -27.87 -46.87
N THR A 5 9.09 -27.36 -46.42
CA THR A 5 9.32 -26.92 -45.05
C THR A 5 8.55 -25.62 -44.79
N LEU A 6 7.53 -25.69 -43.94
CA LEU A 6 6.83 -24.51 -43.39
C LEU A 6 7.62 -24.00 -42.19
N SER A 7 8.32 -22.88 -42.34
CA SER A 7 8.89 -22.13 -41.21
C SER A 7 7.77 -21.37 -40.51
N ALA A 8 7.33 -21.86 -39.35
CA ALA A 8 6.42 -21.14 -38.47
C ALA A 8 7.19 -20.00 -37.77
N ALA A 9 6.98 -18.76 -38.21
CA ALA A 9 7.45 -17.58 -37.50
C ALA A 9 6.60 -17.40 -36.23
N LEU A 10 7.23 -17.63 -35.08
CA LEU A 10 6.67 -17.39 -33.76
C LEU A 10 6.55 -15.88 -33.52
N LEU A 11 5.37 -15.30 -33.82
CA LEU A 11 5.01 -13.95 -33.42
C LEU A 11 4.88 -13.90 -31.90
N MET A 12 5.92 -13.42 -31.21
CA MET A 12 5.80 -12.99 -29.82
C MET A 12 4.91 -11.76 -29.77
N GLY A 13 3.60 -12.00 -29.59
CA GLY A 13 2.65 -10.98 -29.22
C GLY A 13 2.95 -10.48 -27.81
N LEU A 14 3.78 -9.45 -27.70
CA LEU A 14 3.77 -8.57 -26.54
C LEU A 14 2.42 -7.86 -26.54
N GLY A 15 1.43 -8.50 -25.91
CA GLY A 15 0.16 -7.85 -25.63
C GLY A 15 0.44 -6.60 -24.80
N VAL A 16 0.29 -5.43 -25.42
CA VAL A 16 0.25 -4.16 -24.71
C VAL A 16 -1.02 -4.23 -23.86
N ALA A 17 -0.88 -4.65 -22.60
CA ALA A 17 -1.95 -4.52 -21.64
C ALA A 17 -2.32 -3.04 -21.59
N ALA A 18 -3.57 -2.72 -21.96
CA ALA A 18 -4.05 -1.35 -21.90
C ALA A 18 -3.83 -0.82 -20.47
N ALA A 19 -3.22 0.35 -20.35
CA ALA A 19 -2.99 0.98 -19.06
C ALA A 19 -4.35 1.09 -18.34
N GLN A 20 -4.45 0.47 -17.17
CA GLN A 20 -5.68 0.53 -16.38
C GLN A 20 -5.95 1.99 -16.00
N PRO A 21 -7.21 2.45 -15.99
CA PRO A 21 -7.53 3.78 -15.50
C PRO A 21 -7.25 3.85 -14.00
N LEU A 22 -6.82 5.03 -13.51
CA LEU A 22 -6.82 5.30 -12.08
C LEU A 22 -8.25 5.16 -11.54
N PRO A 23 -8.44 4.62 -10.31
CA PRO A 23 -9.73 4.66 -9.66
C PRO A 23 -10.25 6.09 -9.54
N VAL A 24 -11.57 6.25 -9.63
CA VAL A 24 -12.21 7.57 -9.55
C VAL A 24 -12.32 7.96 -8.09
N LEU A 25 -11.81 9.15 -7.76
CA LEU A 25 -11.87 9.74 -6.42
C LEU A 25 -13.02 10.74 -6.34
N ARG A 26 -13.90 10.55 -5.36
CA ARG A 26 -14.92 11.51 -4.96
C ARG A 26 -14.77 11.81 -3.47
N ILE A 27 -14.98 13.06 -3.08
CA ILE A 27 -14.76 13.50 -1.70
C ILE A 27 -16.01 14.23 -1.23
N GLU A 28 -16.49 13.86 -0.04
CA GLU A 28 -17.61 14.53 0.62
C GLU A 28 -17.17 15.14 1.95
N PRO A 29 -17.62 16.36 2.29
CA PRO A 29 -17.40 16.93 3.62
C PRO A 29 -18.30 16.23 4.63
N VAL A 30 -17.76 15.99 5.82
CA VAL A 30 -18.55 15.59 6.99
C VAL A 30 -18.13 16.40 8.21
N THR A 31 -18.95 16.40 9.25
CA THR A 31 -18.58 17.01 10.53
C THR A 31 -17.28 16.40 11.05
N GLY A 32 -16.24 17.23 11.20
CA GLY A 32 -14.95 16.80 11.72
C GLY A 32 -14.03 16.11 10.70
N GLY A 33 -14.32 16.16 9.39
CA GLY A 33 -13.44 15.57 8.39
C GLY A 33 -14.00 15.50 6.98
N SER A 34 -13.54 14.51 6.22
CA SER A 34 -14.02 14.20 4.88
C SER A 34 -14.23 12.69 4.73
N ILE A 35 -15.04 12.30 3.76
CA ILE A 35 -15.11 10.91 3.31
C ILE A 35 -14.55 10.84 1.90
N PHE A 36 -13.55 9.99 1.71
CA PHE A 36 -13.07 9.64 0.37
C PHE A 36 -13.81 8.42 -0.12
N TYR A 37 -14.29 8.51 -1.36
CA TYR A 37 -14.84 7.38 -2.08
C TYR A 37 -13.95 7.07 -3.26
N VAL A 38 -13.47 5.83 -3.30
CA VAL A 38 -12.55 5.34 -4.33
C VAL A 38 -13.28 4.28 -5.14
N LYS A 39 -13.68 4.61 -6.36
CA LYS A 39 -14.41 3.71 -7.26
C LYS A 39 -13.47 3.06 -8.26
N ASN A 40 -13.45 1.73 -8.27
CA ASN A 40 -12.67 0.97 -9.24
C ASN A 40 -13.40 0.89 -10.58
N GLY A 41 -12.89 1.60 -11.59
CA GLY A 41 -13.38 1.53 -12.98
C GLY A 41 -12.64 0.51 -13.85
N ALA A 42 -11.58 -0.12 -13.33
CA ALA A 42 -10.79 -1.13 -14.04
C ALA A 42 -11.46 -2.51 -14.00
N SER A 43 -10.99 -3.41 -14.87
CA SER A 43 -11.45 -4.80 -14.92
C SER A 43 -10.83 -5.71 -13.85
N GLN A 44 -9.83 -5.20 -13.12
CA GLN A 44 -9.08 -5.94 -12.11
C GLN A 44 -9.30 -5.34 -10.72
N PRO A 45 -9.34 -6.14 -9.65
CA PRO A 45 -9.42 -5.62 -8.29
C PRO A 45 -8.24 -4.70 -7.94
N VAL A 46 -8.51 -3.57 -7.28
CA VAL A 46 -7.48 -2.68 -6.73
C VAL A 46 -6.95 -3.28 -5.43
N THR A 47 -5.62 -3.36 -5.33
CA THR A 47 -4.91 -3.92 -4.17
C THR A 47 -4.15 -2.89 -3.36
N ALA A 48 -3.81 -1.75 -3.95
CA ALA A 48 -3.20 -0.63 -3.25
C ALA A 48 -3.41 0.66 -4.05
N PHE A 49 -3.42 1.81 -3.39
CA PHE A 49 -3.49 3.11 -4.05
C PHE A 49 -2.95 4.25 -3.17
N LEU A 50 -2.70 5.39 -3.82
CA LEU A 50 -2.18 6.61 -3.21
C LEU A 50 -3.08 7.80 -3.55
N ILE A 51 -3.55 8.50 -2.52
CA ILE A 51 -4.22 9.81 -2.64
C ILE A 51 -3.30 10.88 -2.05
N GLU A 52 -3.04 11.96 -2.78
CA GLU A 52 -2.15 13.05 -2.33
C GLU A 52 -2.79 14.42 -2.51
N LEU A 53 -2.31 15.38 -1.70
CA LEU A 53 -2.37 16.79 -2.06
C LEU A 53 -1.24 17.11 -3.05
N VAL A 54 -1.62 17.41 -4.28
CA VAL A 54 -0.73 17.73 -5.39
C VAL A 54 -0.67 19.23 -5.56
N ASN A 55 0.53 19.82 -5.55
CA ASN A 55 0.76 21.25 -5.77
C ASN A 55 0.03 22.20 -4.78
N TYR A 56 -0.39 21.71 -3.61
CA TYR A 56 -0.98 22.56 -2.58
C TYR A 56 0.11 23.38 -1.85
N PRO A 57 0.06 24.72 -1.84
CA PRO A 57 1.12 25.53 -1.24
C PRO A 57 1.26 25.29 0.26
N GLY A 58 2.49 25.02 0.72
CA GLY A 58 2.83 24.98 2.14
C GLY A 58 2.26 23.79 2.93
N SER A 59 1.61 22.82 2.28
CA SER A 59 1.11 21.61 2.93
C SER A 59 1.41 20.36 2.10
N TYR A 60 1.62 19.25 2.81
CA TYR A 60 1.78 17.93 2.21
C TYR A 60 0.80 16.97 2.89
N TYR A 61 0.13 16.16 2.09
CA TYR A 61 -0.71 15.08 2.56
C TYR A 61 -0.60 13.92 1.59
N ALA A 62 -0.43 12.73 2.14
CA ALA A 62 -0.47 11.48 1.39
C ALA A 62 -1.19 10.42 2.22
N LEU A 63 -2.21 9.82 1.62
CA LEU A 63 -2.91 8.66 2.13
C LEU A 63 -2.49 7.45 1.30
N TRP A 64 -1.70 6.58 1.93
CA TRP A 64 -1.26 5.31 1.38
C TRP A 64 -2.24 4.23 1.86
N GLN A 65 -2.80 3.46 0.93
CA GLN A 65 -3.71 2.36 1.25
C GLN A 65 -3.19 1.07 0.63
N ASP A 66 -3.06 0.04 1.47
CA ASP A 66 -2.83 -1.34 1.06
C ASP A 66 -4.05 -2.17 1.46
N GLU A 67 -4.68 -2.78 0.48
CA GLU A 67 -5.84 -3.63 0.73
C GLU A 67 -5.38 -5.05 1.07
N ALA A 68 -5.86 -5.57 2.19
CA ALA A 68 -5.79 -6.98 2.47
C ALA A 68 -6.64 -7.75 1.44
N ALA A 69 -6.38 -9.05 1.27
CA ALA A 69 -7.11 -9.87 0.29
C ALA A 69 -8.65 -9.83 0.46
N ALA A 70 -9.14 -9.63 1.68
CA ALA A 70 -10.57 -9.51 1.97
C ALA A 70 -11.16 -8.09 1.76
N SER A 71 -10.32 -7.07 1.56
CA SER A 71 -10.73 -5.66 1.43
C SER A 71 -10.44 -5.06 0.06
N LEU A 72 -10.04 -5.87 -0.92
CA LEU A 72 -9.78 -5.42 -2.29
C LEU A 72 -10.99 -4.69 -2.87
N ILE A 73 -10.75 -3.62 -3.64
CA ILE A 73 -11.83 -2.93 -4.34
C ILE A 73 -12.11 -3.67 -5.64
N ALA A 74 -13.14 -4.52 -5.65
CA ALA A 74 -13.55 -5.28 -6.84
C ALA A 74 -13.90 -4.36 -8.03
N PRO A 75 -13.84 -4.85 -9.28
CA PRO A 75 -14.29 -4.11 -10.45
C PRO A 75 -15.71 -3.54 -10.26
N GLY A 76 -15.87 -2.24 -10.54
CA GLY A 76 -17.14 -1.51 -10.37
C GLY A 76 -17.50 -1.14 -8.92
N ALA A 77 -16.79 -1.68 -7.91
CA ALA A 77 -17.05 -1.38 -6.51
C ALA A 77 -16.45 -0.03 -6.09
N GLU A 78 -17.00 0.53 -5.01
CA GLU A 78 -16.58 1.80 -4.42
C GLU A 78 -16.27 1.60 -2.95
N LYS A 79 -15.05 2.00 -2.53
CA LYS A 79 -14.62 1.94 -1.14
C LYS A 79 -14.82 3.29 -0.48
N ARG A 80 -15.47 3.28 0.69
CA ARG A 80 -15.66 4.45 1.56
C ARG A 80 -14.56 4.52 2.62
N ILE A 81 -13.88 5.66 2.72
CA ILE A 81 -12.74 5.88 3.62
C ILE A 81 -12.98 7.18 4.39
N PRO A 82 -13.41 7.12 5.66
CA PRO A 82 -13.49 8.30 6.50
C PRO A 82 -12.07 8.80 6.84
N VAL A 83 -11.85 10.10 6.71
CA VAL A 83 -10.61 10.76 7.12
C VAL A 83 -10.96 11.96 8.01
N THR A 84 -10.18 12.18 9.06
CA THR A 84 -10.39 13.31 9.99
C THR A 84 -9.95 14.65 9.40
N ASN A 85 -9.24 14.63 8.26
CA ASN A 85 -8.78 15.84 7.60
C ASN A 85 -9.92 16.44 6.76
N MET A 86 -10.18 17.73 6.95
CA MET A 86 -11.06 18.49 6.05
C MET A 86 -10.28 18.84 4.78
N THR A 87 -10.61 18.20 3.66
CA THR A 87 -9.91 18.41 2.38
C THR A 87 -10.80 19.03 1.31
N VAL A 88 -12.10 19.18 1.57
CA VAL A 88 -13.08 19.68 0.59
C VAL A 88 -12.74 21.06 0.02
N GLY A 89 -12.17 21.95 0.82
CA GLY A 89 -11.72 23.27 0.33
C GLY A 89 -10.54 23.19 -0.66
N ALA A 90 -9.85 22.05 -0.75
CA ALA A 90 -8.76 21.80 -1.68
C ALA A 90 -9.18 20.89 -2.85
N VAL A 91 -10.44 20.43 -2.88
CA VAL A 91 -11.01 19.58 -3.94
C VAL A 91 -11.66 20.48 -5.01
N PRO A 92 -11.56 20.14 -6.31
CA PRO A 92 -10.85 19.01 -6.92
C PRO A 92 -9.41 19.32 -7.37
N ASP A 93 -8.96 20.55 -7.13
CA ASP A 93 -7.74 21.07 -7.76
C ASP A 93 -6.48 20.41 -7.20
N TYR A 94 -6.48 20.07 -5.91
CA TYR A 94 -5.28 19.61 -5.22
C TYR A 94 -5.36 18.16 -4.72
N VAL A 95 -6.52 17.63 -4.34
CA VAL A 95 -6.61 16.23 -3.86
C VAL A 95 -6.80 15.28 -5.04
N LYS A 96 -5.80 14.42 -5.29
CA LYS A 96 -5.76 13.53 -6.46
C LYS A 96 -5.38 12.11 -6.07
N LEU A 97 -5.96 11.13 -6.76
CA LEU A 97 -5.42 9.76 -6.77
C LEU A 97 -4.23 9.75 -7.74
N GLN A 98 -3.05 9.35 -7.27
CA GLN A 98 -1.78 9.47 -7.99
C GLN A 98 -1.21 8.13 -8.48
N ALA A 99 -1.53 7.04 -7.80
CA ALA A 99 -1.13 5.70 -8.19
C ALA A 99 -2.12 4.64 -7.71
N ALA A 100 -2.22 3.52 -8.44
CA ALA A 100 -2.93 2.32 -8.03
C ALA A 100 -2.23 1.04 -8.55
N LEU A 101 -2.33 -0.04 -7.77
CA LEU A 101 -1.87 -1.38 -8.12
C LEU A 101 -3.06 -2.34 -8.20
N PHE A 102 -3.08 -3.20 -9.22
CA PHE A 102 -4.17 -4.14 -9.47
C PHE A 102 -3.74 -5.60 -9.24
N ALA A 103 -4.71 -6.48 -9.01
CA ALA A 103 -4.46 -7.87 -8.65
C ALA A 103 -3.76 -8.71 -9.74
N ASP A 104 -3.82 -8.26 -11.00
CA ASP A 104 -3.10 -8.89 -12.12
C ASP A 104 -1.63 -8.44 -12.22
N GLY A 105 -1.23 -7.43 -11.45
CA GLY A 105 0.11 -6.82 -11.46
C GLY A 105 0.23 -5.59 -12.34
N SER A 106 -0.84 -5.21 -13.04
CA SER A 106 -0.90 -3.92 -13.73
C SER A 106 -0.97 -2.77 -12.73
N SER A 107 -0.70 -1.56 -13.22
CA SER A 107 -0.72 -0.34 -12.42
C SER A 107 -1.27 0.84 -13.21
N ALA A 108 -1.68 1.88 -12.49
CA ALA A 108 -2.12 3.16 -13.04
C ALA A 108 -1.47 4.30 -12.27
N GLY A 109 -1.20 5.43 -12.94
CA GLY A 109 -0.61 6.62 -12.33
C GLY A 109 0.75 7.00 -12.92
N THR A 110 1.46 7.92 -12.26
CA THR A 110 2.80 8.29 -12.70
C THR A 110 3.81 7.19 -12.31
N PRO A 111 4.82 6.88 -13.16
CA PRO A 111 5.79 5.82 -12.88
C PRO A 111 6.53 6.00 -11.53
N GLU A 112 6.82 7.24 -11.15
CA GLU A 112 7.43 7.56 -9.87
C GLU A 112 6.54 7.15 -8.71
N LYS A 113 5.24 7.50 -8.74
CA LYS A 113 4.29 7.20 -7.65
C LYS A 113 3.96 5.72 -7.58
N VAL A 114 3.88 5.04 -8.72
CA VAL A 114 3.76 3.58 -8.78
C VAL A 114 4.97 2.92 -8.12
N THR A 115 6.18 3.37 -8.46
CA THR A 115 7.43 2.87 -7.83
C THR A 115 7.41 3.10 -6.32
N GLN A 116 6.99 4.30 -5.88
CA GLN A 116 6.87 4.62 -4.46
C GLN A 116 5.94 3.66 -3.71
N LEU A 117 4.80 3.34 -4.32
CA LEU A 117 3.81 2.42 -3.75
C LEU A 117 4.35 0.98 -3.66
N VAL A 118 5.05 0.50 -4.69
CA VAL A 118 5.67 -0.83 -4.72
C VAL A 118 6.77 -0.95 -3.66
N GLU A 119 7.69 0.01 -3.58
CA GLU A 119 8.79 -0.02 -2.62
C GLU A 119 8.31 0.13 -1.16
N ARG A 120 7.22 0.86 -0.95
CA ARG A 120 6.53 0.89 0.34
C ARG A 120 6.01 -0.49 0.73
N ARG A 121 5.36 -1.23 -0.19
CA ARG A 121 4.88 -2.61 0.07
C ARG A 121 6.01 -3.59 0.33
N ARG A 122 7.13 -3.47 -0.42
CA ARG A 122 8.36 -4.25 -0.18
C ARG A 122 8.88 -4.02 1.24
N THR A 123 8.88 -2.77 1.70
CA THR A 123 9.27 -2.42 3.07
C THR A 123 8.35 -3.06 4.10
N ILE A 124 7.03 -2.96 3.92
CA ILE A 124 6.05 -3.57 4.83
C ILE A 124 6.25 -5.08 4.92
N LEU A 125 6.47 -5.76 3.78
CA LEU A 125 6.75 -7.20 3.76
C LEU A 125 8.02 -7.54 4.55
N GLY A 126 9.10 -6.79 4.33
CA GLY A 126 10.36 -6.96 5.08
C GLY A 126 10.18 -6.75 6.59
N THR A 127 9.52 -5.67 6.99
CA THR A 127 9.20 -5.38 8.39
C THR A 127 8.31 -6.45 9.02
N THR A 128 7.31 -6.94 8.29
CA THR A 128 6.41 -8.01 8.76
C THR A 128 7.19 -9.29 9.06
N ARG A 129 8.11 -9.69 8.17
CA ARG A 129 8.97 -10.87 8.36
C ARG A 129 9.89 -10.72 9.57
N GLU A 130 10.46 -9.54 9.74
CA GLU A 130 11.31 -9.25 10.91
C GLU A 130 10.51 -9.26 12.21
N LEU A 131 9.29 -8.70 12.23
CA LEU A 131 8.38 -8.75 13.38
C LEU A 131 8.07 -10.20 13.77
N ILE A 132 7.72 -11.05 12.80
CA ILE A 132 7.47 -12.47 13.06
C ILE A 132 8.69 -13.13 13.72
N SER A 133 9.88 -12.95 13.13
CA SER A 133 11.15 -13.48 13.67
C SER A 133 11.42 -13.03 15.11
N ARG A 134 11.15 -11.76 15.44
CA ARG A 134 11.33 -11.21 16.79
C ARG A 134 10.33 -11.80 17.79
N ILE A 135 9.06 -11.91 17.40
CA ILE A 135 8.01 -12.45 18.28
C ILE A 135 8.28 -13.95 18.54
N GLU A 136 8.67 -14.71 17.53
CA GLU A 136 9.00 -16.14 17.64
C GLU A 136 10.19 -16.41 18.59
N LYS A 137 11.18 -15.52 18.64
CA LYS A 137 12.39 -15.66 19.47
C LYS A 137 12.25 -15.06 20.87
N ALA A 138 11.17 -14.34 21.14
CA ALA A 138 11.04 -13.58 22.37
C ALA A 138 10.74 -14.51 23.57
N PRO A 139 11.51 -14.42 24.67
CA PRO A 139 11.24 -15.21 25.87
C PRO A 139 10.07 -14.67 26.70
N ALA A 140 9.73 -13.38 26.55
CA ALA A 140 8.68 -12.73 27.31
C ALA A 140 8.03 -11.59 26.52
N LYS A 141 6.70 -11.51 26.60
CA LYS A 141 5.87 -10.50 25.91
C LYS A 141 6.22 -9.06 26.30
N ALA A 142 6.47 -8.78 27.58
CA ALA A 142 6.75 -7.43 28.05
C ALA A 142 8.08 -6.87 27.49
N ALA A 143 9.14 -7.67 27.53
CA ALA A 143 10.45 -7.29 26.98
C ALA A 143 10.39 -7.09 25.46
N LEU A 144 9.70 -8.00 24.75
CA LEU A 144 9.43 -7.86 23.32
C LEU A 144 8.69 -6.55 23.00
N THR A 145 7.64 -6.23 23.75
CA THR A 145 6.84 -5.02 23.52
C THR A 145 7.70 -3.76 23.69
N ALA A 146 8.61 -3.74 24.67
CA ALA A 146 9.55 -2.64 24.86
C ALA A 146 10.57 -2.54 23.71
N ASP A 147 11.14 -3.66 23.26
CA ASP A 147 12.06 -3.71 22.11
C ASP A 147 11.39 -3.19 20.83
N LEU A 148 10.15 -3.62 20.54
CA LEU A 148 9.43 -3.16 19.36
C LEU A 148 9.10 -1.67 19.41
N LYS A 149 8.73 -1.13 20.58
CA LYS A 149 8.53 0.31 20.77
C LYS A 149 9.83 1.09 20.54
N GLN A 150 10.95 0.62 21.08
CA GLN A 150 12.26 1.22 20.84
C GLN A 150 12.65 1.17 19.35
N TRP A 151 12.39 0.06 18.67
CA TRP A 151 12.63 -0.05 17.23
C TRP A 151 11.77 0.94 16.44
N ALA A 152 10.48 1.05 16.74
CA ALA A 152 9.60 2.05 16.12
C ALA A 152 10.08 3.49 16.34
N ASP A 153 10.59 3.79 17.54
CA ASP A 153 11.14 5.12 17.85
C ASP A 153 12.45 5.42 17.13
N SER A 154 13.29 4.41 16.88
CA SER A 154 14.50 4.57 16.05
C SER A 154 14.18 4.92 14.59
N LEU A 155 12.94 4.67 14.15
CA LEU A 155 12.44 4.99 12.82
C LEU A 155 11.74 6.36 12.76
N GLN A 156 11.95 7.25 13.72
CA GLN A 156 11.43 8.62 13.59
C GLN A 156 12.11 9.36 12.42
N PRO A 157 11.35 9.99 11.51
CA PRO A 157 11.92 10.81 10.45
C PRO A 157 12.74 11.96 11.03
N ALA A 158 13.84 12.33 10.36
CA ALA A 158 14.57 13.53 10.70
C ALA A 158 13.67 14.77 10.58
N ARG A 159 13.85 15.76 11.47
CA ARG A 159 13.00 16.97 11.58
C ARG A 159 12.81 17.75 10.27
N ARG A 160 13.74 17.64 9.32
CA ARG A 160 13.70 18.30 7.99
C ARG A 160 13.69 17.31 6.83
N ALA A 161 13.32 16.06 7.08
CA ALA A 161 13.20 15.07 6.02
C ALA A 161 12.10 15.48 5.01
N ASN A 162 12.37 15.28 3.73
CA ASN A 162 11.35 15.46 2.70
C ASN A 162 10.29 14.35 2.85
N PRO A 163 9.02 14.67 3.16
CA PRO A 163 8.01 13.65 3.40
C PRO A 163 7.65 12.84 2.15
N ALA A 164 7.94 13.36 0.95
CA ALA A 164 7.72 12.67 -0.31
C ALA A 164 8.93 11.81 -0.76
N ALA A 165 10.05 11.83 -0.04
CA ALA A 165 11.21 11.00 -0.38
C ALA A 165 10.96 9.53 -0.04
N GLN A 166 11.40 8.61 -0.91
CA GLN A 166 11.21 7.16 -0.74
C GLN A 166 11.67 6.66 0.63
N ALA A 167 12.84 7.11 1.10
CA ALA A 167 13.38 6.70 2.38
C ALA A 167 12.43 7.06 3.54
N THR A 168 11.84 8.25 3.53
CA THR A 168 10.89 8.70 4.54
C THR A 168 9.56 7.96 4.44
N ILE A 169 9.08 7.69 3.22
CA ILE A 169 7.87 6.87 2.98
C ILE A 169 8.06 5.47 3.58
N ASN A 170 9.19 4.81 3.26
CA ASN A 170 9.51 3.47 3.73
C ASN A 170 9.69 3.43 5.25
N GLN A 171 10.41 4.40 5.81
CA GLN A 171 10.62 4.52 7.26
C GLN A 171 9.29 4.69 8.01
N ASN A 172 8.38 5.54 7.52
CA ASN A 172 7.05 5.72 8.08
C ASN A 172 6.20 4.45 7.98
N ALA A 173 6.26 3.74 6.85
CA ALA A 173 5.53 2.49 6.65
C ALA A 173 6.01 1.39 7.59
N ALA A 174 7.33 1.22 7.75
CA ALA A 174 7.91 0.29 8.71
C ALA A 174 7.48 0.63 10.14
N ARG A 175 7.61 1.90 10.53
CA ARG A 175 7.20 2.37 11.87
C ARG A 175 5.73 2.11 12.16
N SER A 176 4.83 2.42 11.22
CA SER A 176 3.39 2.15 11.37
C SER A 176 3.14 0.66 11.56
N THR A 177 3.76 -0.18 10.72
CA THR A 177 3.62 -1.65 10.79
C THR A 177 4.04 -2.20 12.16
N ILE A 178 5.13 -1.66 12.73
CA ILE A 178 5.61 -2.05 14.07
C ILE A 178 4.61 -1.60 15.15
N ASN A 179 4.12 -0.36 15.08
CA ASN A 179 3.14 0.16 16.05
C ASN A 179 1.81 -0.62 16.02
N ASP A 180 1.36 -1.02 14.83
CA ASP A 180 0.17 -1.85 14.68
C ASP A 180 0.39 -3.24 15.29
N ALA A 181 1.56 -3.84 15.09
CA ALA A 181 1.92 -5.11 15.72
C ALA A 181 2.04 -5.00 17.25
N VAL A 182 2.59 -3.90 17.77
CA VAL A 182 2.61 -3.60 19.21
C VAL A 182 1.19 -3.49 19.77
N THR A 183 0.31 -2.77 19.07
CA THR A 183 -1.10 -2.63 19.47
C THR A 183 -1.83 -3.98 19.49
N TRP A 184 -1.56 -4.82 18.48
CA TRP A 184 -2.07 -6.19 18.44
C TRP A 184 -1.56 -7.02 19.60
N LEU A 185 -0.25 -6.96 19.88
CA LEU A 185 0.35 -7.64 21.03
C LEU A 185 -0.28 -7.18 22.32
N ASP A 186 -0.58 -5.90 22.52
CA ASP A 186 -1.20 -5.42 23.76
C ASP A 186 -2.54 -6.12 24.06
N SER A 187 -3.32 -6.44 23.02
CA SER A 187 -4.66 -7.05 23.15
C SER A 187 -4.71 -8.56 22.93
N HIS A 188 -3.65 -9.17 22.38
CA HIS A 188 -3.64 -10.58 21.97
C HIS A 188 -2.47 -11.36 22.54
N ARG A 189 -2.50 -12.68 22.37
CA ARG A 189 -1.33 -13.49 22.68
C ARG A 189 -0.28 -13.39 21.56
N PRO A 190 1.00 -13.67 21.83
CA PRO A 190 2.03 -13.68 20.80
C PRO A 190 1.71 -14.62 19.64
N GLU A 191 1.09 -15.78 19.89
CA GLU A 191 0.77 -16.75 18.85
C GLU A 191 -0.29 -16.21 17.87
N ASP A 192 -1.33 -15.55 18.40
CA ASP A 192 -2.38 -14.89 17.61
C ASP A 192 -1.81 -13.75 16.77
N THR A 193 -0.87 -12.99 17.35
CA THR A 193 -0.17 -11.91 16.63
C THR A 193 0.67 -12.48 15.48
N ILE A 194 1.39 -13.58 15.71
CA ILE A 194 2.14 -14.26 14.63
C ILE A 194 1.18 -14.73 13.53
N ALA A 195 0.04 -15.35 13.89
CA ALA A 195 -0.94 -15.80 12.91
C ALA A 195 -1.48 -14.64 12.05
N HIS A 196 -1.77 -13.50 12.68
CA HIS A 196 -2.17 -12.27 12.00
C HIS A 196 -1.07 -11.76 11.04
N LEU A 197 0.17 -11.64 11.51
CA LEU A 197 1.30 -11.20 10.70
C LEU A 197 1.61 -12.18 9.55
N ARG A 198 1.46 -13.49 9.75
CA ARG A 198 1.62 -14.51 8.70
C ARG A 198 0.52 -14.42 7.65
N ALA A 199 -0.69 -13.97 7.99
CA ALA A 199 -1.72 -13.70 7.00
C ALA A 199 -1.34 -12.49 6.14
N ILE A 200 -0.83 -11.42 6.75
CA ILE A 200 -0.32 -10.24 6.05
C ILE A 200 0.86 -10.60 5.14
N GLU A 201 1.85 -11.33 5.68
CA GLU A 201 3.05 -11.76 4.95
C GLU A 201 2.68 -12.56 3.70
N ARG A 202 1.77 -13.55 3.82
CA ARG A 202 1.31 -14.33 2.67
C ARG A 202 0.58 -13.49 1.63
N ALA A 203 -0.28 -12.55 2.07
CA ALA A 203 -1.00 -11.68 1.16
C ALA A 203 -0.05 -10.74 0.38
N LEU A 204 0.97 -10.20 1.05
CA LEU A 204 1.99 -9.35 0.42
C LEU A 204 2.94 -10.16 -0.48
N ALA A 205 3.41 -11.32 -0.02
CA ALA A 205 4.30 -12.18 -0.79
C ALA A 205 3.63 -12.74 -2.06
N ALA A 206 2.32 -12.96 -2.03
CA ALA A 206 1.53 -13.36 -3.19
C ALA A 206 1.05 -12.17 -4.05
N SER A 207 1.34 -10.93 -3.63
CA SER A 207 0.85 -9.75 -4.33
C SER A 207 1.55 -9.54 -5.66
N LYS A 208 0.88 -8.79 -6.54
CA LYS A 208 1.43 -8.36 -7.82
C LYS A 208 1.49 -6.82 -7.87
N PRO A 209 2.55 -6.23 -8.44
CA PRO A 209 3.78 -6.88 -8.89
C PRO A 209 4.52 -7.58 -7.74
N ALA A 210 5.37 -8.56 -8.07
CA ALA A 210 6.11 -9.32 -7.07
C ALA A 210 7.03 -8.41 -6.23
N LEU A 211 6.99 -8.61 -4.91
CA LEU A 211 7.71 -7.81 -3.91
C LEU A 211 9.02 -8.46 -3.49
#